data_AF-A0A1I6QMK4-F1
#
_entry.id   AF-A0A1I6QMK4-F1
#
_cell.length_a   1.000
_cell.length_b   1.000
_cell.length_c   1.000
_cell.angle_alpha   90.00
_cell.angle_beta   90.00
_cell.angle_gamma   90.00
#
_symmetry.space_group_name_H-M   'P 1'
#
loop_
_entity.id
_entity.type
_entity.pdbx_description
1 polymer ?
#
loop_
_entity_poly.entity_id
_entity_poly.type
_entity_poly.pdbx_seq_one_letter_code
_entity_poly.pdbx_strand_id
1 'polypeptide(L)'
;MIIYLTLFLIATILYFSANRKTPSIGYYIFIGLLILVSGFRDMIGGYDVYIYGEVYEYINKYTYLRSTFEKGFIAYFIGLNYINGQREFMFFITALIMVLLHFYTIKKYSPILYMSAFIFFCKFFLMSFVYLRQGLAMGLVWLSIRYVIQKRYMPFVCIVLLAFFMHKSAILFLPFIVIAHKKLGPYQLFLITTASFIIAISPLGQLILNYFIEGIDYAKLNIYGEKFTAINVFYLLEAVLLAYLALKFRKHFYQSTPTIVIFNGFLLYVLIILISLTNATFVRLAWVFFIFVVVALPYMYTFITDFKLQRTFKIAIFVYYTFVFFRLLTVFDGGDFMPYKSIFQDFNRNGQWEFMEYR
;
A
#
# COMPACT_ATOMS: atom_id res chain seq x y z
N MET A 1 -8.24 10.51 -18.86
CA MET A 1 -7.43 9.28 -19.10
C MET A 1 -5.98 9.56 -19.49
N ILE A 2 -5.71 10.57 -20.33
CA ILE A 2 -4.37 10.83 -20.90
C ILE A 2 -3.26 10.83 -19.84
N ILE A 3 -3.40 11.59 -18.75
CA ILE A 3 -2.39 11.67 -17.69
C ILE A 3 -2.03 10.30 -17.09
N TYR A 4 -3.03 9.46 -16.79
CA TYR A 4 -2.79 8.11 -16.29
C TYR A 4 -2.10 7.21 -17.32
N LEU A 5 -2.47 7.32 -18.59
CA LEU A 5 -1.84 6.57 -19.68
C LEU A 5 -0.39 7.03 -19.90
N THR A 6 -0.11 8.33 -19.79
CA THR A 6 1.26 8.88 -19.86
C THR A 6 2.11 8.34 -18.72
N LEU A 7 1.62 8.37 -17.48
CA LEU A 7 2.32 7.79 -16.33
C LEU A 7 2.56 6.29 -16.51
N PHE A 8 1.55 5.56 -16.98
CA PHE A 8 1.67 4.12 -17.26
C PHE A 8 2.68 3.82 -18.37
N LEU A 9 2.72 4.62 -19.43
CA LEU A 9 3.70 4.51 -20.50
C LEU A 9 5.12 4.74 -19.99
N ILE A 10 5.34 5.79 -19.19
CA ILE A 10 6.65 6.06 -18.57
C ILE A 10 7.06 4.90 -17.65
N ALA A 11 6.13 4.41 -16.81
CA ALA A 11 6.38 3.26 -15.94
C ALA A 11 6.73 2.00 -16.75
N THR A 12 6.07 1.78 -17.89
CA THR A 12 6.33 0.67 -18.82
C THR A 12 7.70 0.77 -19.47
N ILE A 13 8.08 1.96 -19.96
CA ILE A 13 9.41 2.20 -20.54
C ILE A 13 10.49 1.93 -19.49
N LEU A 14 10.33 2.43 -18.27
CA LEU A 14 11.25 2.14 -17.17
C LEU A 14 11.31 0.64 -16.88
N TYR A 15 10.16 -0.06 -16.81
CA TYR A 15 10.10 -1.49 -16.53
C TYR A 15 10.90 -2.36 -17.50
N PHE A 16 10.80 -2.06 -18.80
CA PHE A 16 11.49 -2.81 -19.85
C PHE A 16 12.91 -2.31 -20.16
N SER A 17 13.30 -1.15 -19.64
CA SER A 17 14.68 -0.71 -19.70
C SER A 17 15.62 -1.62 -18.90
N ALA A 18 16.93 -1.44 -19.07
CA ALA A 18 17.94 -2.25 -18.39
C ALA A 18 17.66 -2.34 -16.88
N ASN A 19 17.77 -3.55 -16.32
CA ASN A 19 17.55 -3.78 -14.90
C ASN A 19 18.58 -2.96 -14.10
N ARG A 20 18.12 -1.87 -13.47
CA ARG A 20 18.98 -0.93 -12.75
C ARG A 20 18.66 -0.94 -11.27
N LYS A 21 19.69 -1.18 -10.45
CA LYS A 21 19.67 -0.89 -9.01
C LYS A 21 19.96 0.60 -8.73
N THR A 22 20.68 1.26 -9.61
CA THR A 22 20.97 2.70 -9.52
C THR A 22 19.90 3.50 -10.27
N PRO A 23 19.25 4.48 -9.63
CA PRO A 23 18.20 5.25 -10.28
C PRO A 23 18.79 6.15 -11.37
N SER A 24 18.14 6.19 -12.53
CA SER A 24 18.44 7.15 -13.60
C SER A 24 17.70 8.46 -13.36
N ILE A 25 18.01 9.49 -14.16
CA ILE A 25 17.22 10.72 -14.18
C ILE A 25 15.74 10.45 -14.49
N GLY A 26 15.44 9.54 -15.42
CA GLY A 26 14.07 9.15 -15.77
C GLY A 26 13.27 8.56 -14.60
N TYR A 27 13.93 7.88 -13.67
CA TYR A 27 13.29 7.38 -12.45
C TYR A 27 12.88 8.51 -11.50
N TYR A 28 13.73 9.52 -11.34
CA TYR A 28 13.40 10.69 -10.51
C TYR A 28 12.34 11.57 -11.17
N ILE A 29 12.37 11.71 -12.51
CA ILE A 29 11.28 12.35 -13.26
C ILE A 29 9.98 11.61 -13.03
N PHE A 30 9.97 10.28 -13.11
CA PHE A 30 8.77 9.48 -12.83
C PHE A 30 8.23 9.72 -11.42
N ILE A 31 9.09 9.68 -10.39
CA ILE A 31 8.69 9.99 -9.01
C ILE A 31 8.13 11.41 -8.88
N GLY A 32 8.78 12.40 -9.51
CA GLY A 32 8.31 13.78 -9.55
C GLY A 32 6.92 13.88 -10.15
N LEU A 33 6.67 13.19 -11.28
CA LEU A 33 5.34 13.14 -11.89
C LEU A 33 4.29 12.47 -11.00
N LEU A 34 4.64 11.41 -10.24
CA LEU A 34 3.72 10.83 -9.27
C LEU A 34 3.35 11.83 -8.17
N ILE A 35 4.32 12.61 -7.68
CA ILE A 35 4.08 13.66 -6.68
C ILE A 35 3.19 14.76 -7.25
N LEU A 36 3.47 15.23 -8.46
CA LEU A 36 2.70 16.31 -9.09
C LEU A 36 1.26 15.86 -9.39
N VAL A 37 1.10 14.67 -9.98
CA VAL A 37 -0.23 14.15 -10.35
C VAL A 37 -1.06 13.80 -9.11
N SER A 38 -0.44 13.26 -8.06
CA SER A 38 -1.13 13.08 -6.79
C SER A 38 -1.42 14.43 -6.15
N GLY A 39 -0.42 15.27 -5.93
CA GLY A 39 -0.53 16.52 -5.17
C GLY A 39 -1.44 17.58 -5.77
N PHE A 40 -1.52 17.69 -7.10
CA PHE A 40 -2.34 18.70 -7.79
C PHE A 40 -3.70 18.21 -8.27
N ARG A 41 -4.13 17.01 -7.88
CA ARG A 41 -5.46 16.51 -8.22
C ARG A 41 -6.55 17.35 -7.56
N ASP A 42 -7.62 17.63 -8.28
CA ASP A 42 -8.82 18.28 -7.74
C ASP A 42 -9.74 17.23 -7.12
N MET A 43 -9.61 17.02 -5.80
CA MET A 43 -10.51 16.18 -4.98
C MET A 43 -10.75 14.75 -5.46
N ILE A 44 -9.90 14.25 -6.36
CA ILE A 44 -9.99 12.88 -6.87
C ILE A 44 -9.57 11.90 -5.78
N GLY A 45 -10.40 10.90 -5.53
CA GLY A 45 -10.14 9.81 -4.59
C GLY A 45 -11.27 9.54 -3.59
N GLY A 46 -12.51 9.88 -3.94
CA GLY A 46 -13.68 9.49 -3.15
C GLY A 46 -13.90 10.32 -1.88
N TYR A 47 -14.91 9.93 -1.12
CA TYR A 47 -15.41 10.65 0.06
C TYR A 47 -14.35 10.99 1.11
N ASP A 48 -13.37 10.08 1.34
CA ASP A 48 -12.31 10.30 2.32
C ASP A 48 -11.49 11.57 2.02
N VAL A 49 -11.27 11.89 0.74
CA VAL A 49 -10.50 13.07 0.30
C VAL A 49 -11.20 14.35 0.71
N TYR A 50 -12.51 14.43 0.51
CA TYR A 50 -13.31 15.57 0.96
C TYR A 50 -13.19 15.78 2.48
N ILE A 51 -13.36 14.72 3.27
CA ILE A 51 -13.28 14.81 4.73
C ILE A 51 -11.90 15.28 5.18
N TYR A 52 -10.82 14.84 4.51
CA TYR A 52 -9.49 15.36 4.82
C TYR A 52 -9.36 16.85 4.50
N GLY A 53 -9.91 17.31 3.37
CA GLY A 53 -9.93 18.73 3.02
C GLY A 53 -10.69 19.58 4.03
N GLU A 54 -11.92 19.17 4.36
CA GLU A 54 -12.80 19.86 5.31
C GLU A 54 -12.17 19.92 6.72
N VAL A 55 -11.69 18.78 7.23
CA VAL A 55 -11.03 18.74 8.56
C VAL A 55 -9.79 19.62 8.59
N TYR A 56 -9.06 19.73 7.48
CA TYR A 56 -7.86 20.56 7.40
C TYR A 56 -8.18 22.06 7.41
N GLU A 57 -9.19 22.49 6.67
CA GLU A 57 -9.57 23.91 6.59
C GLU A 57 -10.20 24.43 7.88
N TYR A 58 -11.03 23.60 8.52
CA TYR A 58 -11.70 23.96 9.77
C TYR A 58 -10.92 23.55 11.02
N ILE A 59 -9.63 23.21 10.87
CA ILE A 59 -8.81 22.77 12.00
C ILE A 59 -8.65 23.90 13.02
N ASN A 60 -8.85 23.58 14.30
CA ASN A 60 -8.72 24.52 15.39
C ASN A 60 -8.13 23.85 16.63
N LYS A 61 -7.87 24.64 17.68
CA LYS A 61 -7.24 24.16 18.92
C LYS A 61 -8.00 23.02 19.62
N TYR A 62 -9.30 22.87 19.38
CA TYR A 62 -10.12 21.80 19.95
C TYR A 62 -10.20 20.55 19.05
N THR A 63 -9.80 20.65 17.77
CA THR A 63 -9.84 19.51 16.83
C THR A 63 -8.97 18.36 17.32
N TYR A 64 -7.83 18.63 17.95
CA TYR A 64 -6.98 17.60 18.54
C TYR A 64 -7.72 16.75 19.58
N LEU A 65 -8.59 17.36 20.39
CA LEU A 65 -9.35 16.67 21.43
C LEU A 65 -10.57 15.95 20.86
N ARG A 66 -11.32 16.63 19.97
CA ARG A 66 -12.65 16.20 19.50
C ARG A 66 -12.65 15.31 18.26
N SER A 67 -11.59 15.32 17.45
CA SER A 67 -11.54 14.55 16.20
C SER A 67 -11.54 13.04 16.46
N THR A 68 -12.25 12.32 15.59
CA THR A 68 -12.28 10.85 15.49
C THR A 68 -11.04 10.28 14.80
N PHE A 69 -10.24 11.12 14.11
CA PHE A 69 -8.98 10.70 13.51
C PHE A 69 -7.88 10.49 14.55
N GLU A 70 -6.86 9.74 14.15
CA GLU A 70 -5.71 9.43 14.96
C GLU A 70 -4.94 10.71 15.34
N LYS A 71 -4.54 10.81 16.61
CA LYS A 71 -3.98 12.04 17.18
C LYS A 71 -2.69 12.50 16.49
N GLY A 72 -1.85 11.57 16.01
CA GLY A 72 -0.64 11.90 15.26
C GLY A 72 -0.97 12.48 13.88
N PHE A 73 -2.01 11.99 13.23
CA PHE A 73 -2.48 12.55 11.96
C PHE A 73 -3.06 13.96 12.14
N ILE A 74 -3.82 14.21 13.21
CA ILE A 74 -4.29 15.56 13.53
C ILE A 74 -3.14 16.50 13.88
N ALA A 75 -2.14 16.04 14.64
CA ALA A 75 -0.95 16.84 14.90
C ALA A 75 -0.18 17.19 13.62
N TYR A 76 -0.10 16.25 12.66
CA TYR A 76 0.46 16.49 11.34
C TYR A 76 -0.33 17.59 10.58
N PHE A 77 -1.66 17.52 10.57
CA PHE A 77 -2.49 18.56 9.96
C PHE A 77 -2.33 19.92 10.63
N ILE A 78 -2.29 20.00 11.97
CA ILE A 78 -2.05 21.26 12.69
C ILE A 78 -0.70 21.85 12.28
N GLY A 79 0.35 21.02 12.19
CA GLY A 79 1.67 21.45 11.78
C GLY A 79 1.72 22.02 10.36
N LEU A 80 1.01 21.40 9.41
CA LEU A 80 0.88 21.92 8.05
C LEU A 80 0.04 23.21 8.01
N ASN A 81 -1.08 23.25 8.74
CA ASN A 81 -2.01 24.39 8.74
C ASN A 81 -1.36 25.66 9.31
N TYR A 82 -0.44 25.50 10.27
CA TYR A 82 0.40 26.61 10.76
C TYR A 82 1.25 27.26 9.67
N ILE A 83 1.63 26.50 8.62
CA ILE A 83 2.41 27.01 7.48
C ILE A 83 1.46 27.61 6.43
N ASN A 84 0.42 26.86 6.05
CA ASN A 84 -0.59 27.32 5.09
C ASN A 84 -1.91 26.57 5.29
N GLY A 85 -3.01 27.30 5.51
CA GLY A 85 -4.34 26.73 5.73
C GLY A 85 -5.07 26.22 4.48
N GLN A 86 -4.51 26.44 3.29
CA GLN A 86 -5.08 25.95 2.03
C GLN A 86 -4.96 24.43 1.91
N ARG A 87 -6.06 23.76 1.58
CA ARG A 87 -6.08 22.29 1.48
C ARG A 87 -5.26 21.75 0.31
N GLU A 88 -5.07 22.54 -0.77
CA GLU A 88 -4.19 22.23 -1.91
C GLU A 88 -2.74 22.04 -1.44
N PHE A 89 -2.28 22.94 -0.56
CA PHE A 89 -0.99 22.82 0.09
C PHE A 89 -0.91 21.52 0.91
N MET A 90 -1.95 21.20 1.68
CA MET A 90 -2.01 19.95 2.44
C MET A 90 -1.89 18.71 1.54
N PHE A 91 -2.67 18.63 0.46
CA PHE A 91 -2.62 17.47 -0.44
C PHE A 91 -1.28 17.35 -1.15
N PHE A 92 -0.70 18.47 -1.61
CA PHE A 92 0.60 18.46 -2.25
C PHE A 92 1.71 18.00 -1.31
N ILE A 93 1.81 18.58 -0.11
CA ILE A 93 2.83 18.20 0.87
C ILE A 93 2.63 16.77 1.37
N THR A 94 1.38 16.34 1.55
CA THR A 94 1.07 14.95 1.93
C THR A 94 1.50 13.97 0.83
N ALA A 95 1.21 14.26 -0.44
CA ALA A 95 1.64 13.46 -1.57
C ALA A 95 3.17 13.39 -1.67
N LEU A 96 3.85 14.53 -1.52
CA LEU A 96 5.32 14.63 -1.51
C LEU A 96 5.93 13.73 -0.42
N ILE A 97 5.52 13.91 0.84
CA ILE A 97 6.05 13.14 1.97
C ILE A 97 5.80 11.64 1.78
N MET A 98 4.57 11.29 1.40
CA MET A 98 4.17 9.89 1.22
C MET A 98 5.02 9.20 0.14
N VAL A 99 5.09 9.79 -1.06
CA VAL A 99 5.84 9.21 -2.18
C VAL A 99 7.34 9.11 -1.82
N LEU A 100 7.92 10.14 -1.20
CA LEU A 100 9.34 10.11 -0.80
C LEU A 100 9.63 9.00 0.23
N LEU A 101 8.77 8.81 1.24
CA LEU A 101 8.92 7.75 2.23
C LEU A 101 8.87 6.35 1.59
N HIS A 102 7.89 6.13 0.71
CA HIS A 102 7.73 4.85 0.02
C HIS A 102 8.92 4.55 -0.89
N PHE A 103 9.29 5.50 -1.75
CA PHE A 103 10.35 5.29 -2.73
C PHE A 103 11.75 5.31 -2.11
N TYR A 104 11.96 5.97 -0.96
CA TYR A 104 13.19 5.82 -0.17
C TYR A 104 13.39 4.36 0.24
N THR A 105 12.33 3.73 0.77
CA THR A 105 12.41 2.36 1.27
C THR A 105 12.51 1.35 0.12
N ILE A 106 11.75 1.55 -0.96
CA ILE A 106 11.87 0.74 -2.19
C ILE A 106 13.29 0.80 -2.74
N LYS A 107 13.87 2.01 -2.85
CA LYS A 107 15.23 2.21 -3.34
C LYS A 107 16.27 1.47 -2.49
N LYS A 108 16.05 1.41 -1.17
CA LYS A 108 16.98 0.80 -0.23
C LYS A 108 17.03 -0.72 -0.34
N TYR A 109 15.88 -1.38 -0.52
CA TYR A 109 15.78 -2.84 -0.43
C TYR A 109 15.58 -3.55 -1.76
N SER A 110 15.13 -2.87 -2.81
CA SER A 110 14.89 -3.53 -4.09
C SER A 110 16.20 -3.85 -4.83
N PRO A 111 16.36 -5.07 -5.38
CA PRO A 111 17.45 -5.39 -6.27
C PRO A 111 17.24 -4.83 -7.69
N ILE A 112 16.00 -4.52 -8.10
CA ILE A 112 15.65 -3.98 -9.43
C ILE A 112 14.60 -2.88 -9.25
N LEU A 113 15.07 -1.62 -9.28
CA LEU A 113 14.24 -0.47 -8.91
C LEU A 113 13.03 -0.28 -9.83
N TYR A 114 13.21 -0.44 -11.13
CA TYR A 114 12.14 -0.15 -12.10
C TYR A 114 11.00 -1.16 -12.03
N MET A 115 11.32 -2.42 -11.74
CA MET A 115 10.33 -3.45 -11.50
C MET A 115 9.52 -3.15 -10.22
N SER A 116 10.20 -2.78 -9.13
CA SER A 116 9.52 -2.37 -7.90
C SER A 116 8.66 -1.11 -8.06
N ALA A 117 9.17 -0.10 -8.76
CA ALA A 117 8.46 1.14 -9.02
C ALA A 117 7.18 0.87 -9.82
N PHE A 118 7.24 0.02 -10.85
CA PHE A 118 6.08 -0.38 -11.64
C PHE A 118 5.04 -1.14 -10.79
N ILE A 119 5.47 -2.09 -9.96
CA ILE A 119 4.58 -2.84 -9.06
C ILE A 119 3.87 -1.90 -8.08
N PHE A 120 4.62 -1.00 -7.44
CA PHE A 120 4.08 -0.01 -6.52
C PHE A 120 3.10 0.93 -7.24
N PHE A 121 3.49 1.46 -8.40
CA PHE A 121 2.66 2.33 -9.23
C PHE A 121 1.33 1.66 -9.57
N CYS A 122 1.38 0.43 -10.10
CA CYS A 122 0.19 -0.26 -10.55
C CYS A 122 -0.79 -0.63 -9.42
N LYS A 123 -0.28 -1.00 -8.23
CA LYS A 123 -1.11 -1.49 -7.13
C LYS A 123 -1.57 -0.39 -6.17
N PHE A 124 -0.74 0.64 -5.94
CA PHE A 124 -0.95 1.56 -4.82
C PHE A 124 -0.97 3.04 -5.20
N PHE A 125 -0.45 3.47 -6.37
CA PHE A 125 -0.41 4.90 -6.70
C PHE A 125 -1.79 5.55 -6.66
N LEU A 126 -2.81 4.94 -7.29
CA LEU A 126 -4.18 5.47 -7.23
C LEU A 126 -4.76 5.44 -5.80
N MET A 127 -4.42 4.41 -5.03
CA MET A 127 -4.86 4.30 -3.63
C MET A 127 -4.26 5.38 -2.73
N SER A 128 -3.10 5.94 -3.10
CA SER A 128 -2.49 7.07 -2.38
C SER A 128 -3.32 8.35 -2.44
N PHE A 129 -4.25 8.45 -3.40
CA PHE A 129 -5.14 9.60 -3.51
C PHE A 129 -6.19 9.58 -2.40
N VAL A 130 -6.67 8.38 -2.07
CA VAL A 130 -7.76 8.13 -1.14
C VAL A 130 -7.23 8.01 0.29
N TYR A 131 -6.21 7.18 0.48
CA TYR A 131 -5.85 6.67 1.80
C TYR A 131 -4.65 7.39 2.41
N LEU A 132 -4.79 8.70 2.65
CA LEU A 132 -3.71 9.56 3.16
C LEU A 132 -3.08 9.04 4.47
N ARG A 133 -3.92 8.79 5.47
CA ARG A 133 -3.50 8.28 6.80
C ARG A 133 -2.74 6.97 6.68
N GLN A 134 -3.32 6.00 5.98
CA GLN A 134 -2.75 4.67 5.82
C GLN A 134 -1.46 4.71 5.00
N GLY A 135 -1.42 5.50 3.91
CA GLY A 135 -0.22 5.67 3.09
C GLY A 135 0.95 6.29 3.84
N LEU A 136 0.70 7.32 4.66
CA LEU A 136 1.70 7.91 5.55
C LEU A 136 2.20 6.90 6.59
N ALA A 137 1.28 6.19 7.24
CA ALA A 137 1.63 5.16 8.21
C ALA A 137 2.47 4.03 7.58
N MET A 138 2.12 3.58 6.37
CA MET A 138 2.93 2.62 5.59
C MET A 138 4.34 3.15 5.37
N GLY A 139 4.49 4.40 4.92
CA GLY A 139 5.80 5.02 4.70
C GLY A 139 6.67 5.01 5.95
N LEU A 140 6.10 5.42 7.09
CA LEU A 140 6.79 5.41 8.39
C LEU A 140 7.16 4.00 8.84
N VAL A 141 6.21 3.05 8.81
CA VAL A 141 6.46 1.66 9.20
C VAL A 141 7.56 1.04 8.34
N TRP A 142 7.62 1.34 7.04
CA TRP A 142 8.64 0.78 6.16
C TRP A 142 10.06 1.23 6.53
N LEU A 143 10.23 2.45 7.07
CA LEU A 143 11.53 2.91 7.60
C LEU A 143 12.03 2.02 8.76
N SER A 144 11.14 1.35 9.47
CA SER A 144 11.48 0.47 10.60
C SER A 144 12.16 -0.84 10.16
N ILE A 145 12.02 -1.25 8.90
CA ILE A 145 12.52 -2.54 8.38
C ILE A 145 14.02 -2.70 8.61
N ARG A 146 14.79 -1.60 8.51
CA ARG A 146 16.26 -1.60 8.77
C ARG A 146 16.58 -2.15 10.16
N TYR A 147 15.74 -1.84 11.13
CA TYR A 147 15.99 -2.18 12.53
C TYR A 147 15.64 -3.63 12.81
N VAL A 148 14.60 -4.17 12.17
CA VAL A 148 14.32 -5.62 12.23
C VAL A 148 15.45 -6.42 11.61
N ILE A 149 15.94 -6.03 10.42
CA ILE A 149 17.09 -6.71 9.78
C ILE A 149 18.33 -6.71 10.69
N GLN A 150 18.56 -5.63 11.42
CA GLN A 150 19.67 -5.47 12.36
C GLN A 150 19.39 -6.04 13.76
N LYS A 151 18.23 -6.68 13.98
CA LYS A 151 17.77 -7.16 15.30
C LYS A 151 17.71 -6.07 16.39
N ARG A 152 17.53 -4.81 16.00
CA ARG A 152 17.36 -3.65 16.89
C ARG A 152 15.88 -3.41 17.13
N TYR A 153 15.27 -4.11 18.08
CA TYR A 153 13.81 -4.08 18.24
C TYR A 153 13.27 -2.80 18.86
N MET A 154 14.00 -2.13 19.75
CA MET A 154 13.55 -0.86 20.35
C MET A 154 13.26 0.23 19.31
N PRO A 155 14.21 0.63 18.43
CA PRO A 155 13.92 1.63 17.41
C PRO A 155 12.87 1.16 16.40
N PHE A 156 12.72 -0.14 16.18
CA PHE A 156 11.61 -0.67 15.39
C PHE A 156 10.26 -0.38 16.06
N VAL A 157 10.11 -0.77 17.34
CA VAL A 157 8.86 -0.58 18.09
C VAL A 157 8.50 0.89 18.17
N CYS A 158 9.46 1.78 18.45
CA CYS A 158 9.21 3.23 18.50
C CYS A 158 8.66 3.78 17.19
N ILE A 159 9.21 3.35 16.03
CA ILE A 159 8.72 3.82 14.72
C ILE A 159 7.34 3.24 14.41
N VAL A 160 7.09 1.97 14.74
CA VAL A 160 5.77 1.37 14.54
C VAL A 160 4.71 2.05 15.41
N LEU A 161 5.03 2.40 16.66
CA LEU A 161 4.14 3.17 17.53
C LEU A 161 3.93 4.60 17.03
N LEU A 162 4.96 5.25 16.49
CA LEU A 162 4.79 6.55 15.83
C LEU A 162 3.83 6.45 14.63
N ALA A 163 3.97 5.41 13.80
CA ALA A 163 3.09 5.17 12.67
C ALA A 163 1.66 4.77 13.10
N PHE A 164 1.50 4.12 14.27
CA PHE A 164 0.20 3.82 14.86
C PHE A 164 -0.61 5.09 15.16
N PHE A 165 0.06 6.17 15.57
CA PHE A 165 -0.59 7.47 15.75
C PHE A 165 -0.97 8.15 14.43
N MET A 166 -0.45 7.71 13.28
CA MET A 166 -0.93 8.13 11.96
C MET A 166 -2.09 7.26 11.48
N HIS A 167 -2.00 5.95 11.68
CA HIS A 167 -3.08 5.02 11.39
C HIS A 167 -2.99 3.75 12.23
N LYS A 168 -4.11 3.37 12.86
CA LYS A 168 -4.14 2.25 13.83
C LYS A 168 -3.67 0.92 13.25
N SER A 169 -3.85 0.67 11.94
CA SER A 169 -3.45 -0.60 11.32
C SER A 169 -1.94 -0.85 11.35
N ALA A 170 -1.10 0.19 11.58
CA ALA A 170 0.34 0.04 11.69
C ALA A 170 0.76 -0.93 12.81
N ILE A 171 -0.07 -1.10 13.84
CA ILE A 171 0.18 -2.04 14.95
C ILE A 171 0.35 -3.49 14.47
N LEU A 172 -0.26 -3.84 13.34
CA LEU A 172 -0.14 -5.18 12.74
C LEU A 172 1.28 -5.49 12.29
N PHE A 173 2.15 -4.48 12.20
CA PHE A 173 3.57 -4.71 11.94
C PHE A 173 4.35 -5.19 13.16
N LEU A 174 3.88 -4.96 14.40
CA LEU A 174 4.63 -5.35 15.60
C LEU A 174 4.93 -6.86 15.70
N PRO A 175 3.96 -7.78 15.44
CA PRO A 175 4.21 -9.22 15.46
C PRO A 175 5.32 -9.68 14.50
N PHE A 176 5.69 -8.84 13.53
CA PHE A 176 6.73 -9.14 12.56
C PHE A 176 8.09 -9.44 13.24
N ILE A 177 8.43 -8.80 14.37
CA ILE A 177 9.68 -9.06 15.10
C ILE A 177 9.87 -10.55 15.40
N VAL A 178 8.78 -11.22 15.80
CA VAL A 178 8.81 -12.63 16.22
C VAL A 178 9.09 -13.55 15.04
N ILE A 179 8.56 -13.22 13.87
CA ILE A 179 8.63 -14.11 12.70
C ILE A 179 9.76 -13.73 11.74
N ALA A 180 10.27 -12.50 11.78
CA ALA A 180 11.11 -11.92 10.73
C ALA A 180 12.36 -12.72 10.42
N HIS A 181 12.90 -13.45 11.41
CA HIS A 181 14.13 -14.24 11.28
C HIS A 181 13.90 -15.74 11.18
N LYS A 182 12.64 -16.22 11.20
CA LYS A 182 12.34 -17.64 11.19
C LYS A 182 12.51 -18.23 9.79
N LYS A 183 13.05 -19.45 9.71
CA LYS A 183 13.07 -20.25 8.48
C LYS A 183 11.97 -21.30 8.57
N LEU A 184 10.91 -21.14 7.79
CA LEU A 184 9.76 -22.04 7.80
C LEU A 184 9.97 -23.18 6.81
N GLY A 185 9.69 -24.42 7.19
CA GLY A 185 9.68 -25.57 6.28
C GLY A 185 8.55 -25.49 5.23
N PRO A 186 8.59 -26.27 4.14
CA PRO A 186 7.50 -26.30 3.17
C PRO A 186 6.18 -26.79 3.79
N TYR A 187 6.25 -27.79 4.69
CA TYR A 187 5.10 -28.28 5.44
C TYR A 187 4.50 -27.22 6.38
N GLN A 188 5.35 -26.46 7.09
CA GLN A 188 4.90 -25.37 7.95
C GLN A 188 4.23 -24.26 7.14
N LEU A 189 4.80 -23.90 5.99
CA LEU A 189 4.22 -22.92 5.09
C LEU A 189 2.84 -23.38 4.59
N PHE A 190 2.74 -24.62 4.13
CA PHE A 190 1.47 -25.22 3.71
C PHE A 190 0.42 -25.24 4.83
N LEU A 191 0.81 -25.64 6.05
CA LEU A 191 -0.09 -25.67 7.20
C LEU A 191 -0.60 -24.28 7.56
N ILE A 192 0.29 -23.28 7.63
CA ILE A 192 -0.09 -21.90 8.00
C ILE A 192 -0.98 -21.28 6.91
N THR A 193 -0.66 -21.46 5.63
CA THR A 193 -1.52 -20.93 4.54
C THR A 193 -2.89 -21.60 4.52
N THR A 194 -2.95 -22.91 4.75
CA THR A 194 -4.20 -23.65 4.80
C THR A 194 -5.02 -23.26 6.03
N ALA A 195 -4.39 -23.11 7.19
CA ALA A 195 -5.04 -22.62 8.40
C ALA A 195 -5.60 -21.21 8.21
N SER A 196 -4.84 -20.28 7.59
CA SER A 196 -5.32 -18.94 7.25
C SER A 196 -6.53 -18.97 6.32
N PHE A 197 -6.55 -19.87 5.32
CA PHE A 197 -7.70 -20.05 4.44
C PHE A 197 -8.93 -20.59 5.19
N ILE A 198 -8.76 -21.61 6.03
CA ILE A 198 -9.83 -22.17 6.87
C ILE A 198 -10.40 -21.09 7.79
N ILE A 199 -9.54 -20.30 8.45
CA ILE A 199 -9.95 -19.18 9.29
C ILE A 199 -10.82 -18.21 8.48
N ALA A 200 -10.41 -17.85 7.27
CA ALA A 200 -11.09 -16.89 6.41
C ALA A 200 -12.54 -17.29 6.05
N ILE A 201 -12.78 -18.59 5.83
CA ILE A 201 -14.11 -19.13 5.49
C ILE A 201 -14.93 -19.52 6.73
N SER A 202 -14.31 -19.54 7.91
CA SER A 202 -14.96 -19.88 9.18
C SER A 202 -15.50 -18.66 9.91
N PRO A 203 -16.43 -18.82 10.88
CA PRO A 203 -16.87 -17.74 11.77
C PRO A 203 -15.73 -17.12 12.60
N LEU A 204 -14.63 -17.84 12.82
CA LEU A 204 -13.46 -17.31 13.54
C LEU A 204 -12.81 -16.15 12.80
N GLY A 205 -12.79 -16.18 11.47
CA GLY A 205 -12.31 -15.06 10.66
C GLY A 205 -13.09 -13.80 11.00
N GLN A 206 -14.42 -13.88 11.08
CA GLN A 206 -15.26 -12.75 11.44
C GLN A 206 -15.01 -12.26 12.87
N LEU A 207 -14.89 -13.17 13.84
CA LEU A 207 -14.64 -12.78 15.24
C LEU A 207 -13.32 -12.02 15.37
N ILE A 208 -12.25 -12.53 14.75
CA ILE A 208 -10.94 -11.86 14.73
C ILE A 208 -11.07 -10.48 14.10
N LEU A 209 -11.71 -10.40 12.95
CA LEU A 209 -11.89 -9.18 12.19
C LEU A 209 -12.73 -8.14 12.93
N ASN A 210 -13.83 -8.55 13.57
CA ASN A 210 -14.69 -7.68 14.37
C ASN A 210 -13.98 -7.15 15.63
N TYR A 211 -13.17 -7.97 16.30
CA TYR A 211 -12.36 -7.53 17.42
C TYR A 211 -11.37 -6.42 17.01
N PHE A 212 -10.80 -6.52 15.80
CA PHE A 212 -10.01 -5.43 15.24
C PHE A 212 -10.85 -4.19 14.92
N ILE A 213 -12.15 -4.29 14.58
CA ILE A 213 -13.03 -3.14 14.37
C ILE A 213 -13.45 -2.49 15.70
N GLU A 214 -13.82 -3.25 16.73
CA GLU A 214 -14.26 -2.73 18.03
C GLU A 214 -13.19 -1.85 18.69
N GLY A 215 -11.91 -2.17 18.52
CA GLY A 215 -10.80 -1.30 18.96
C GLY A 215 -10.54 -0.07 18.07
N ILE A 216 -11.08 -0.04 16.85
CA ILE A 216 -10.72 0.94 15.81
C ILE A 216 -11.84 1.95 15.55
N ASP A 217 -13.11 1.54 15.41
CA ASP A 217 -14.23 2.42 15.03
C ASP A 217 -15.62 1.74 15.21
N TYR A 218 -16.31 1.98 16.33
CA TYR A 218 -17.63 1.38 16.63
C TYR A 218 -18.72 1.75 15.60
N ALA A 219 -18.64 2.92 14.97
CA ALA A 219 -19.66 3.39 14.02
C ALA A 219 -19.69 2.58 12.71
N LYS A 220 -18.59 1.90 12.36
CA LYS A 220 -18.50 1.09 11.13
C LYS A 220 -18.99 -0.35 11.29
N LEU A 221 -19.16 -0.86 12.52
CA LEU A 221 -19.68 -2.20 12.76
C LEU A 221 -21.10 -2.36 12.22
N ASN A 222 -21.97 -1.36 12.38
CA ASN A 222 -23.36 -1.44 11.91
C ASN A 222 -23.51 -1.26 10.40
N ILE A 223 -22.54 -0.65 9.71
CA ILE A 223 -22.58 -0.42 8.26
C ILE A 223 -21.89 -1.57 7.49
N TYR A 224 -20.83 -2.14 8.06
CA TYR A 224 -20.01 -3.17 7.40
C TYR A 224 -20.16 -4.57 8.01
N GLY A 225 -20.78 -4.73 9.18
CA GLY A 225 -20.91 -5.99 9.91
C GLY A 225 -21.99 -6.93 9.39
N GLU A 226 -22.96 -6.43 8.60
CA GLU A 226 -24.13 -7.23 8.19
C GLU A 226 -24.00 -7.96 6.85
N LYS A 227 -22.93 -7.76 6.07
CA LYS A 227 -22.83 -8.41 4.75
C LYS A 227 -21.57 -9.24 4.63
N PHE A 228 -21.72 -10.56 4.86
CA PHE A 228 -20.88 -11.52 4.18
C PHE A 228 -20.93 -11.21 2.68
N THR A 229 -19.79 -10.82 2.13
CA THR A 229 -19.62 -10.83 0.68
C THR A 229 -19.06 -12.19 0.30
N ALA A 230 -19.49 -12.72 -0.85
CA ALA A 230 -18.88 -13.90 -1.44
C ALA A 230 -17.35 -13.73 -1.49
N ILE A 231 -16.61 -14.85 -1.41
CA ILE A 231 -15.15 -14.84 -1.48
C ILE A 231 -14.71 -13.99 -2.66
N ASN A 232 -13.86 -12.99 -2.41
CA ASN A 232 -13.35 -12.15 -3.48
C ASN A 232 -12.34 -12.94 -4.32
N VAL A 233 -12.82 -13.46 -5.46
CA VAL A 233 -12.05 -14.34 -6.35
C VAL A 233 -10.72 -13.72 -6.77
N PHE A 234 -10.66 -12.41 -6.99
CA PHE A 234 -9.41 -11.74 -7.37
C PHE A 234 -8.35 -11.78 -6.25
N TYR A 235 -8.76 -11.58 -5.00
CA TYR A 235 -7.84 -11.69 -3.87
C TYR A 235 -7.46 -13.14 -3.58
N LEU A 236 -8.36 -14.09 -3.81
CA LEU A 236 -8.03 -15.52 -3.72
C LEU A 236 -6.98 -15.90 -4.75
N LEU A 237 -7.16 -15.50 -6.01
CA LEU A 237 -6.19 -15.75 -7.08
C LEU A 237 -4.83 -15.11 -6.77
N GLU A 238 -4.82 -13.86 -6.29
CA GLU A 238 -3.60 -13.18 -5.85
C GLU A 238 -2.92 -13.96 -4.72
N ALA A 239 -3.66 -14.35 -3.68
CA ALA A 239 -3.10 -15.06 -2.54
C ALA A 239 -2.54 -16.44 -2.92
N VAL A 240 -3.26 -17.21 -3.75
CA VAL A 240 -2.82 -18.52 -4.24
C VAL A 240 -1.55 -18.38 -5.08
N LEU A 241 -1.51 -17.42 -5.99
CA LEU A 241 -0.34 -17.15 -6.82
C LEU A 241 0.88 -16.79 -5.96
N LEU A 242 0.72 -15.87 -5.02
CA LEU A 242 1.81 -15.43 -4.15
C LEU A 242 2.24 -16.54 -3.18
N ALA A 243 1.33 -17.37 -2.67
CA ALA A 243 1.65 -18.54 -1.84
C ALA A 243 2.45 -19.59 -2.62
N TYR A 244 2.09 -19.85 -3.88
CA TYR A 244 2.86 -20.72 -4.77
C TYR A 244 4.28 -20.17 -4.99
N LEU A 245 4.42 -18.87 -5.27
CA LEU A 245 5.72 -18.23 -5.41
C LEU A 245 6.53 -18.29 -4.11
N ALA A 246 5.88 -18.14 -2.94
CA ALA A 246 6.52 -18.30 -1.64
C ALA A 246 7.14 -19.70 -1.50
N LEU A 247 6.36 -20.75 -1.79
CA LEU A 247 6.84 -22.14 -1.73
C LEU A 247 8.01 -22.39 -2.69
N LYS A 248 7.90 -21.93 -3.94
CA LYS A 248 8.90 -22.13 -4.99
C LYS A 248 10.24 -21.47 -4.67
N PHE A 249 10.23 -20.22 -4.21
CA PHE A 249 11.46 -19.42 -4.01
C PHE A 249 12.00 -19.44 -2.57
N ARG A 250 11.29 -20.05 -1.61
CA ARG A 250 11.65 -20.14 -0.19
C ARG A 250 13.14 -20.37 0.08
N LYS A 251 13.72 -21.43 -0.53
CA LYS A 251 15.13 -21.81 -0.30
C LYS A 251 16.11 -20.71 -0.72
N HIS A 252 15.81 -19.97 -1.78
CA HIS A 252 16.65 -18.88 -2.29
C HIS A 252 16.61 -17.66 -1.37
N PHE A 253 15.45 -17.36 -0.77
CA PHE A 253 15.36 -16.30 0.22
C PHE A 253 16.07 -16.63 1.54
N TYR A 254 16.23 -17.90 1.90
CA TYR A 254 16.81 -18.31 3.18
C TYR A 254 18.35 -18.33 3.25
N GLN A 255 18.99 -17.64 2.32
CA GLN A 255 20.44 -17.53 2.20
C GLN A 255 21.06 -16.41 3.05
N SER A 256 20.33 -15.32 3.31
CA SER A 256 20.84 -14.18 4.08
C SER A 256 19.80 -13.58 5.01
N THR A 257 20.22 -12.92 6.09
CA THR A 257 19.31 -12.26 7.05
C THR A 257 18.36 -11.27 6.36
N PRO A 258 18.81 -10.33 5.50
CA PRO A 258 17.90 -9.41 4.81
C PRO A 258 16.85 -10.13 3.94
N THR A 259 17.24 -11.15 3.21
CA THR A 259 16.32 -11.89 2.33
C THR A 259 15.33 -12.76 3.12
N ILE A 260 15.73 -13.29 4.28
CA ILE A 260 14.81 -13.98 5.21
C ILE A 260 13.73 -13.02 5.72
N VAL A 261 14.12 -11.82 6.15
CA VAL A 261 13.18 -10.80 6.64
C VAL A 261 12.21 -10.40 5.52
N ILE A 262 12.71 -10.15 4.31
CA ILE A 262 11.87 -9.81 3.16
C ILE A 262 10.86 -10.92 2.86
N PHE A 263 11.29 -12.18 2.86
CA PHE A 263 10.42 -13.32 2.61
C PHE A 263 9.35 -13.50 3.68
N ASN A 264 9.71 -13.34 4.96
CA ASN A 264 8.75 -13.49 6.05
C ASN A 264 7.72 -12.34 6.07
N GLY A 265 8.14 -11.13 5.68
CA GLY A 265 7.22 -10.02 5.49
C GLY A 265 6.29 -10.23 4.28
N PHE A 266 6.81 -10.81 3.20
CA PHE A 266 6.03 -11.22 2.04
C PHE A 266 5.01 -12.30 2.41
N LEU A 267 5.40 -13.26 3.24
CA LEU A 267 4.49 -14.27 3.74
C LEU A 267 3.36 -13.65 4.57
N LEU A 268 3.65 -12.72 5.49
CA LEU A 268 2.59 -12.03 6.25
C LEU A 268 1.60 -11.29 5.35
N TYR A 269 2.08 -10.65 4.28
CA TYR A 269 1.19 -10.05 3.29
C TYR A 269 0.20 -11.09 2.73
N VAL A 270 0.71 -12.26 2.31
CA VAL A 270 -0.12 -13.36 1.77
C VAL A 270 -1.12 -13.86 2.81
N LEU A 271 -0.68 -14.08 4.05
CA LEU A 271 -1.54 -14.60 5.12
C LEU A 271 -2.65 -13.61 5.49
N ILE A 272 -2.37 -12.31 5.54
CA ILE A 272 -3.38 -11.29 5.85
C ILE A 272 -4.41 -11.18 4.72
N ILE A 273 -3.99 -11.28 3.44
CA ILE A 273 -4.94 -11.34 2.33
C ILE A 273 -5.83 -12.58 2.46
N LEU A 274 -5.25 -13.75 2.74
CA LEU A 274 -6.01 -14.99 2.91
C LEU A 274 -7.07 -14.87 4.01
N ILE A 275 -6.70 -14.38 5.19
CA ILE A 275 -7.64 -14.21 6.32
C ILE A 275 -8.74 -13.20 5.98
N SER A 276 -8.46 -12.24 5.09
CA SER A 276 -9.38 -11.14 4.74
C SER A 276 -10.21 -11.38 3.47
N LEU A 277 -10.22 -12.60 2.91
CA LEU A 277 -10.83 -12.90 1.61
C LEU A 277 -12.32 -12.56 1.49
N THR A 278 -13.03 -12.58 2.62
CA THR A 278 -14.48 -12.37 2.70
C THR A 278 -14.87 -10.91 2.92
N ASN A 279 -13.88 -10.01 3.06
CA ASN A 279 -14.12 -8.60 3.33
C ASN A 279 -13.01 -7.70 2.77
N ALA A 280 -13.36 -6.93 1.75
CA ALA A 280 -12.43 -6.06 1.03
C ALA A 280 -11.82 -4.95 1.90
N THR A 281 -12.52 -4.49 2.95
CA THR A 281 -11.97 -3.48 3.87
C THR A 281 -10.76 -4.04 4.62
N PHE A 282 -10.80 -5.30 5.04
CA PHE A 282 -9.70 -5.91 5.78
C PHE A 282 -8.51 -6.31 4.91
N VAL A 283 -8.71 -6.53 3.61
CA VAL A 283 -7.59 -6.76 2.69
C VAL A 283 -6.61 -5.57 2.71
N ARG A 284 -7.09 -4.36 3.02
CA ARG A 284 -6.23 -3.18 3.21
C ARG A 284 -5.26 -3.32 4.38
N LEU A 285 -5.56 -4.14 5.39
CA LEU A 285 -4.63 -4.40 6.49
C LEU A 285 -3.31 -5.01 6.00
N ALA A 286 -3.34 -5.74 4.90
CA ALA A 286 -2.13 -6.30 4.28
C ALA A 286 -1.20 -5.20 3.74
N TRP A 287 -1.69 -3.98 3.46
CA TRP A 287 -0.89 -2.94 2.81
C TRP A 287 0.30 -2.48 3.64
N VAL A 288 0.25 -2.59 4.97
CA VAL A 288 1.42 -2.32 5.83
C VAL A 288 2.61 -3.22 5.46
N PHE A 289 2.35 -4.44 4.96
CA PHE A 289 3.34 -5.40 4.48
C PHE A 289 3.60 -5.33 2.96
N PHE A 290 2.92 -4.44 2.21
CA PHE A 290 2.98 -4.42 0.74
C PHE A 290 4.39 -4.21 0.18
N ILE A 291 5.25 -3.46 0.87
CA ILE A 291 6.67 -3.31 0.51
C ILE A 291 7.38 -4.63 0.26
N PHE A 292 7.02 -5.67 1.01
CA PHE A 292 7.65 -6.98 0.85
C PHE A 292 7.25 -7.65 -0.46
N VAL A 293 6.06 -7.42 -1.01
CA VAL A 293 5.70 -7.86 -2.37
C VAL A 293 6.48 -7.07 -3.40
N VAL A 294 6.51 -5.74 -3.25
CA VAL A 294 7.23 -4.80 -4.14
C VAL A 294 8.71 -5.18 -4.28
N VAL A 295 9.32 -5.72 -3.23
CA VAL A 295 10.74 -6.10 -3.19
C VAL A 295 10.97 -7.59 -3.46
N ALA A 296 10.13 -8.48 -2.94
CA ALA A 296 10.31 -9.93 -3.11
C ALA A 296 10.19 -10.37 -4.57
N LEU A 297 9.25 -9.80 -5.34
CA LEU A 297 9.08 -10.17 -6.75
C LEU A 297 10.35 -9.86 -7.59
N PRO A 298 10.99 -8.68 -7.48
CA PRO A 298 12.32 -8.45 -8.04
C PRO A 298 13.40 -9.44 -7.57
N TYR A 299 13.43 -9.81 -6.28
CA TYR A 299 14.38 -10.84 -5.82
C TYR A 299 14.12 -12.19 -6.50
N MET A 300 12.87 -12.62 -6.60
CA MET A 300 12.50 -13.85 -7.31
C MET A 300 12.98 -13.82 -8.77
N TYR A 301 12.82 -12.67 -9.46
CA TYR A 301 13.37 -12.49 -10.80
C TYR A 301 14.89 -12.73 -10.83
N THR A 302 15.64 -12.17 -9.87
CA THR A 302 17.11 -12.36 -9.80
C THR A 302 17.53 -13.79 -9.45
N PHE A 303 16.66 -14.59 -8.83
CA PHE A 303 16.94 -15.99 -8.50
C PHE A 303 16.70 -16.95 -9.67
N ILE A 304 15.99 -16.53 -10.72
CA ILE A 304 15.75 -17.37 -11.89
C ILE A 304 16.98 -17.32 -12.79
N THR A 305 17.64 -18.47 -12.98
CA THR A 305 18.82 -18.62 -13.84
C THR A 305 18.46 -18.91 -15.30
N ASP A 306 17.37 -19.63 -15.56
CA ASP A 306 16.89 -19.90 -16.91
C ASP A 306 16.37 -18.62 -17.58
N PHE A 307 16.98 -18.23 -18.70
CA PHE A 307 16.68 -16.97 -19.38
C PHE A 307 15.24 -16.91 -19.91
N LYS A 308 14.70 -18.01 -20.44
CA LYS A 308 13.33 -18.05 -20.98
C LYS A 308 12.33 -17.89 -19.85
N LEU A 309 12.49 -18.64 -18.75
CA LEU A 309 11.65 -18.54 -17.56
C LEU A 309 11.77 -17.16 -16.91
N GLN A 310 12.97 -16.59 -16.84
CA GLN A 310 13.19 -15.26 -16.28
C GLN A 310 12.45 -14.19 -17.09
N ARG A 311 12.52 -14.26 -18.43
CA ARG A 311 11.77 -13.38 -19.33
C ARG A 311 10.26 -13.57 -19.16
N THR A 312 9.77 -14.82 -19.13
CA THR A 312 8.36 -15.13 -18.93
C THR A 312 7.86 -14.60 -17.58
N PHE A 313 8.64 -14.75 -16.51
CA PHE A 313 8.31 -14.23 -15.18
C PHE A 313 8.19 -12.70 -15.18
N LYS A 314 9.11 -11.99 -15.83
CA LYS A 314 9.05 -10.53 -16.01
C LYS A 314 7.79 -10.12 -16.78
N ILE A 315 7.49 -10.78 -17.90
CA ILE A 315 6.29 -10.48 -18.69
C ILE A 315 5.01 -10.77 -17.88
N ALA A 316 4.95 -11.89 -17.15
CA ALA A 316 3.79 -12.25 -16.33
C ALA A 316 3.51 -11.21 -15.23
N ILE A 317 4.56 -10.71 -14.56
CA ILE A 317 4.42 -9.64 -13.57
C ILE A 317 3.95 -8.34 -14.22
N PHE A 318 4.52 -7.97 -15.37
CA PHE A 318 4.08 -6.80 -16.12
C PHE A 318 2.58 -6.88 -16.45
N VAL A 319 2.15 -8.00 -17.04
CA VAL A 319 0.77 -8.24 -17.44
C VAL A 319 -0.17 -8.22 -16.24
N TYR A 320 0.16 -8.95 -15.16
CA TYR A 320 -0.66 -8.99 -13.95
C TYR A 320 -0.85 -7.59 -13.34
N TYR A 321 0.24 -6.84 -13.12
CA TYR A 321 0.12 -5.51 -12.53
C TYR A 321 -0.49 -4.48 -13.48
N THR A 322 -0.34 -4.65 -14.80
CA THR A 322 -1.10 -3.87 -15.79
C THR A 322 -2.61 -4.07 -15.62
N PHE A 323 -3.06 -5.33 -15.51
CA PHE A 323 -4.47 -5.62 -15.23
C PHE A 323 -4.93 -5.04 -13.89
N VAL A 324 -4.10 -5.12 -12.85
CA VAL A 324 -4.40 -4.49 -11.55
C VAL A 324 -4.57 -2.98 -11.69
N PHE A 325 -3.66 -2.30 -12.38
CA PHE A 325 -3.72 -0.85 -12.57
C PHE A 325 -5.00 -0.42 -13.29
N PHE A 326 -5.29 -1.03 -14.45
CA PHE A 326 -6.47 -0.66 -15.22
C PHE A 326 -7.77 -1.03 -14.49
N ARG A 327 -7.82 -2.18 -13.80
CA ARG A 327 -8.96 -2.52 -12.94
C ARG A 327 -9.19 -1.46 -11.86
N LEU A 328 -8.14 -1.02 -11.16
CA LEU A 328 -8.28 0.03 -10.15
C LEU A 328 -8.74 1.34 -10.79
N LEU A 329 -8.19 1.71 -11.94
CA LEU A 329 -8.54 2.93 -12.64
C LEU A 329 -10.01 2.96 -13.09
N THR A 330 -10.56 1.83 -13.55
CA THR A 330 -11.92 1.76 -14.13
C THR A 330 -13.00 1.29 -13.17
N VAL A 331 -12.66 0.54 -12.12
CA VAL A 331 -13.65 -0.11 -11.23
C VAL A 331 -13.71 0.54 -9.85
N PHE A 332 -12.59 1.04 -9.33
CA PHE A 332 -12.57 1.64 -7.99
C PHE A 332 -13.45 2.89 -7.96
N ASP A 333 -14.31 3.00 -6.95
CA ASP A 333 -15.33 4.05 -6.82
C ASP A 333 -16.12 4.29 -8.12
N GLY A 334 -16.45 3.21 -8.85
CA GLY A 334 -17.19 3.32 -10.11
C GLY A 334 -16.40 3.94 -11.26
N GLY A 335 -15.07 3.97 -11.18
CA GLY A 335 -14.21 4.58 -12.18
C GLY A 335 -13.98 6.07 -11.96
N ASP A 336 -14.31 6.59 -10.77
CA ASP A 336 -14.23 8.00 -10.41
C ASP A 336 -12.79 8.53 -10.30
N PHE A 337 -11.77 7.76 -10.67
CA PHE A 337 -10.47 8.37 -10.97
C PHE A 337 -10.48 9.13 -12.32
N MET A 338 -11.46 8.88 -13.19
CA MET A 338 -11.49 9.42 -14.54
C MET A 338 -12.69 10.35 -14.77
N PRO A 339 -12.50 11.47 -15.51
CA PRO A 339 -11.23 11.99 -16.00
C PRO A 339 -10.37 12.57 -14.86
N TYR A 340 -9.06 12.72 -15.12
CA TYR A 340 -8.19 13.45 -14.20
C TYR A 340 -8.44 14.94 -14.38
N LYS A 341 -8.73 15.63 -13.29
CA LYS A 341 -8.82 17.09 -13.16
C LYS A 341 -7.76 17.55 -12.16
N SER A 342 -6.97 18.55 -12.54
CA SER A 342 -6.08 19.24 -11.60
C SER A 342 -6.71 20.51 -11.07
N ILE A 343 -6.14 21.03 -9.98
CA ILE A 343 -6.50 22.34 -9.40
C ILE A 343 -6.28 23.53 -10.35
N PHE A 344 -5.67 23.30 -11.52
CA PHE A 344 -5.41 24.33 -12.53
C PHE A 344 -6.39 24.26 -13.72
N GLN A 345 -7.38 23.38 -13.65
CA GLN A 345 -8.32 23.13 -14.72
C GLN A 345 -9.74 23.39 -14.23
N ASP A 346 -10.48 24.17 -15.02
CA ASP A 346 -11.90 24.43 -14.76
C ASP A 346 -12.74 23.77 -15.85
N PHE A 347 -13.21 22.55 -15.56
CA PHE A 347 -14.18 21.83 -16.38
C PHE A 347 -14.99 20.87 -15.50
N ASN A 348 -16.19 20.52 -15.97
CA ASN A 348 -17.05 19.57 -15.29
C ASN A 348 -16.54 18.14 -15.49
N ARG A 349 -16.16 17.47 -14.40
CA ARG A 349 -15.61 16.12 -14.39
C ARG A 349 -16.69 15.07 -14.64
N ASN A 350 -17.96 15.38 -14.34
CA ASN A 350 -19.09 14.44 -14.31
C ASN A 350 -18.80 13.21 -13.41
N GLY A 351 -18.03 13.44 -12.34
CA GLY A 351 -17.66 12.43 -11.36
C GLY A 351 -18.68 12.32 -10.23
N GLN A 352 -18.71 11.19 -9.54
CA GLN A 352 -19.62 10.96 -8.41
C GLN A 352 -19.45 12.01 -7.31
N TRP A 353 -18.23 12.52 -7.14
CA TRP A 353 -17.87 13.46 -6.08
C TRP A 353 -17.61 14.88 -6.60
N GLU A 354 -18.04 15.20 -7.82
CA GLU A 354 -17.76 16.48 -8.46
C GLU A 354 -18.28 17.70 -7.68
N PHE A 355 -19.41 17.58 -6.98
CA PHE A 355 -19.97 18.65 -6.17
C PHE A 355 -19.09 19.05 -4.96
N MET A 356 -18.04 18.28 -4.69
CA MET A 356 -17.07 18.50 -3.61
C MET A 356 -15.71 19.03 -4.13
N GLU A 357 -15.54 19.23 -5.44
CA GLU A 357 -14.33 19.76 -6.09
C GLU A 357 -14.06 21.23 -5.71
N TYR A 358 -12.82 21.68 -5.97
CA TYR A 358 -12.44 23.09 -5.81
C TYR A 358 -13.34 23.97 -6.69
N ARG A 359 -14.08 24.89 -6.08
CA ARG A 359 -14.88 25.91 -6.75
C ARG A 359 -14.38 27.29 -6.41
#